data_AF-A0A7W1TYP2-F1
#
_entry.id   AF-A0A7W1TYP2-F1
#
_cell.length_a   1.000
_cell.length_b   1.000
_cell.length_c   1.000
_cell.angle_alpha   90.00
_cell.angle_beta   90.00
_cell.angle_gamma   90.00
#
_symmetry.space_group_name_H-M   'P 1'
#
loop_
_entity.id
_entity.type
_entity.pdbx_description
1 polymer ?
#
loop_
_entity_poly.entity_id
_entity_poly.type
_entity_poly.pdbx_seq_one_letter_code
_entity_poly.pdbx_strand_id
1 'polypeptide(L)' 'VGETVPEQFRLDLAVEHEAIERFNRGIALAQDTGDNGTSELLTAMLVEEEHHIDYLETQLALINSVGEANYLAQHLHA' A
#
# COMPACT_ATOMS: atom_id res chain seq x y z
N VAL A 1 -2.92 13.42 12.32
CA VAL A 1 -2.84 12.66 11.05
C VAL A 1 -3.13 11.22 11.41
N GLY A 2 -4.24 10.66 10.91
CA GLY A 2 -4.63 9.28 11.21
C GLY A 2 -5.17 9.10 12.62
N GLU A 3 -6.27 9.78 12.96
CA GLU A 3 -6.86 9.77 14.31
C GLU A 3 -7.72 8.53 14.59
N THR A 4 -8.15 7.85 13.52
CA THR A 4 -8.86 6.56 13.58
C THR A 4 -8.21 5.56 12.65
N VAL A 5 -8.36 4.25 12.92
CA VAL A 5 -7.80 3.20 12.04
C VAL A 5 -8.32 3.30 10.60
N PRO A 6 -9.62 3.57 10.34
CA PRO A 6 -10.09 3.83 8.98
C PRO A 6 -9.45 5.07 8.33
N GLU A 7 -9.09 6.10 9.09
CA GLU A 7 -8.36 7.25 8.55
C GLU A 7 -6.92 6.87 8.20
N GLN A 8 -6.23 6.15 9.09
CA GLN A 8 -4.87 5.63 8.85
C GLN A 8 -4.82 4.81 7.57
N PHE A 9 -5.70 3.82 7.40
CA PHE A 9 -5.71 3.00 6.18
C PHE A 9 -6.01 3.78 4.89
N ARG A 10 -6.83 4.83 4.94
CA ARG A 10 -7.06 5.68 3.76
C ARG A 10 -5.86 6.56 3.43
N LEU A 11 -5.16 7.05 4.45
CA LEU A 11 -3.93 7.82 4.28
C LEU A 11 -2.82 6.92 3.73
N ASP A 12 -2.67 5.72 4.27
CA ASP A 12 -1.71 4.73 3.79
C ASP A 12 -2.03 4.35 2.34
N LEU A 13 -3.30 4.10 2.00
CA LEU A 13 -3.72 3.79 0.63
C LEU A 13 -3.36 4.91 -0.36
N ALA A 14 -3.50 6.18 0.05
CA ALA A 14 -3.07 7.30 -0.78
C ALA A 14 -1.56 7.33 -0.98
N VAL A 15 -0.78 7.01 0.07
CA VAL A 15 0.68 6.88 -0.02
C VAL A 15 1.07 5.75 -0.98
N GLU A 16 0.40 4.60 -0.94
CA GLU A 16 0.72 3.48 -1.83
C GLU A 16 0.46 3.81 -3.30
N HIS A 17 -0.63 4.50 -3.61
CA HIS A 17 -0.87 4.99 -4.97
C HIS A 17 0.24 5.93 -5.44
N GLU A 18 0.70 6.86 -4.59
CA GLU A 18 1.84 7.72 -4.91
C GLU A 18 3.14 6.93 -5.07
N ALA A 19 3.34 5.88 -4.28
CA ALA A 19 4.51 5.01 -4.36
C ALA A 19 4.56 4.26 -5.69
N ILE A 20 3.45 3.67 -6.14
CA ILE A 20 3.33 3.03 -7.46
C ILE A 20 3.72 3.99 -8.59
N GLU A 21 3.21 5.23 -8.57
CA GLU A 21 3.57 6.21 -9.59
C GLU A 21 5.07 6.55 -9.56
N ARG A 22 5.65 6.68 -8.37
CA ARG A 22 7.08 6.98 -8.19
C ARG A 22 7.95 5.82 -8.66
N PHE A 23 7.61 4.59 -8.31
CA PHE A 23 8.36 3.40 -8.73
C PHE A 23 8.30 3.20 -10.23
N ASN A 24 7.13 3.34 -10.87
CA ASN A 24 7.02 3.27 -12.32
C ASN A 24 7.93 4.30 -13.04
N ARG A 25 7.99 5.54 -12.54
CA ARG A 25 8.92 6.55 -13.09
C ARG A 25 10.39 6.18 -12.85
N GLY A 26 10.71 5.64 -11.68
CA GLY A 26 12.06 5.20 -11.33
C GLY A 26 12.53 4.03 -12.20
N ILE A 27 11.66 3.05 -12.44
CA ILE A 27 11.90 1.90 -13.32
C ILE A 27 12.20 2.40 -14.74
N ALA A 28 11.37 3.30 -15.29
CA ALA A 28 11.59 3.84 -16.62
C ALA A 28 12.94 4.56 -16.76
N LEU A 29 13.35 5.32 -15.74
CA LEU A 29 14.66 5.99 -15.72
C LEU A 29 15.82 4.99 -15.62
N ALA A 30 15.70 3.98 -14.76
CA ALA A 30 16.72 2.94 -14.62
C ALA A 30 16.91 2.17 -15.94
N GLN A 31 15.82 1.87 -16.65
CA GLN A 31 15.86 1.22 -17.96
C GLN A 31 16.49 2.10 -19.04
N ASP A 32 16.15 3.40 -19.11
CA ASP A 32 16.71 4.35 -20.08
C ASP A 32 18.24 4.49 -19.95
N THR A 33 18.75 4.40 -18.72
CA THR A 33 20.19 4.48 -18.42
C THR A 33 20.92 3.13 -18.48
N GLY A 34 20.19 2.02 -18.69
CA GLY A 34 20.74 0.67 -18.68
C GLY A 34 21.09 0.12 -17.29
N ASP A 35 20.61 0.75 -16.21
CA ASP A 35 20.76 0.26 -14.83
C ASP A 35 19.73 -0.83 -14.50
N ASN A 36 20.00 -2.04 -15.00
CA ASN A 36 19.10 -3.17 -14.84
C ASN A 36 18.93 -3.62 -13.38
N GLY A 37 19.95 -3.47 -12.53
CA GLY A 37 19.89 -3.88 -11.13
C GLY A 37 18.94 -3.00 -10.32
N THR A 38 18.99 -1.68 -10.54
CA THR A 38 18.02 -0.76 -9.94
C THR A 38 16.63 -0.99 -10.51
N SER A 39 16.49 -1.23 -11.82
CA SER A 39 15.18 -1.54 -12.42
C SER A 39 14.52 -2.77 -11.79
N GLU A 40 15.29 -3.85 -11.56
CA GLU A 40 14.79 -5.07 -10.94
C GLU A 40 14.35 -4.84 -9.50
N LEU A 41 15.18 -4.14 -8.70
CA LEU A 41 14.86 -3.79 -7.32
C LEU A 41 13.56 -2.98 -7.23
N LEU A 42 13.44 -1.91 -8.02
CA LEU A 42 12.25 -1.06 -8.00
C LEU A 42 11.00 -1.79 -8.50
N THR A 43 11.15 -2.76 -9.42
CA THR A 43 10.02 -3.59 -9.86
C THR A 43 9.55 -4.53 -8.77
N ALA A 44 10.46 -5.11 -7.98
CA ALA A 44 10.08 -5.93 -6.83
C ALA A 44 9.31 -5.10 -5.78
N MET A 45 9.78 -3.89 -5.47
CA MET A 45 9.09 -2.97 -4.56
C MET A 45 7.71 -2.55 -5.10
N LEU A 46 7.59 -2.27 -6.41
CA LEU A 46 6.31 -1.95 -7.04
C LEU A 46 5.26 -3.06 -6.81
N VAL A 47 5.66 -4.32 -6.93
CA VAL A 47 4.77 -5.48 -6.69
C VAL A 47 4.36 -5.57 -5.21
N GLU A 48 5.27 -5.23 -4.29
CA GLU A 48 4.94 -5.17 -2.85
C GLU A 48 3.88 -4.10 -2.56
N GLU A 49 3.97 -2.91 -3.19
CA GLU A 49 2.95 -1.87 -2.98
C GLU A 49 1.58 -2.25 -3.57
N GLU A 50 1.54 -3.02 -4.66
CA GLU A 50 0.28 -3.56 -5.19
C GLU A 50 -0.39 -4.52 -4.18
N HIS A 51 0.41 -5.32 -3.46
CA HIS A 51 -0.10 -6.15 -2.37
C HIS A 51 -0.54 -5.31 -1.16
N HIS A 52 0.15 -4.22 -0.84
CA HIS A 52 -0.27 -3.30 0.22
C HIS A 52 -1.62 -2.64 -0.11
N ILE A 53 -1.84 -2.22 -1.36
CA ILE A 53 -3.13 -1.70 -1.82
C ILE A 53 -4.23 -2.74 -1.63
N ASP A 54 -4.03 -3.97 -2.13
CA ASP A 54 -5.04 -5.05 -2.00
C ASP A 54 -5.40 -5.32 -0.53
N TYR A 55 -4.39 -5.35 0.34
CA TYR A 55 -4.59 -5.50 1.77
C TYR A 55 -5.43 -4.36 2.35
N LEU A 56 -5.05 -3.11 2.09
CA LEU A 56 -5.72 -1.91 2.64
C LEU A 56 -7.15 -1.77 2.13
N GLU A 57 -7.39 -2.01 0.84
CA GLU A 57 -8.74 -2.03 0.27
C GLU A 57 -9.59 -3.12 0.91
N THR A 58 -9.02 -4.31 1.12
CA THR A 58 -9.68 -5.41 1.84
C THR A 58 -10.01 -5.02 3.27
N GLN A 59 -9.10 -4.36 3.99
CA GLN A 59 -9.35 -3.94 5.38
C GLN A 59 -10.46 -2.88 5.45
N LEU A 60 -10.44 -1.90 4.56
CA LEU A 60 -11.49 -0.87 4.47
C LEU A 60 -12.85 -1.48 4.11
N ALA A 61 -12.88 -2.46 3.20
CA ALA A 61 -14.10 -3.20 2.87
C ALA A 61 -14.63 -4.00 4.05
N LEU A 62 -13.74 -4.66 4.83
CA LEU A 62 -14.11 -5.37 6.05
C LEU A 62 -14.70 -4.40 7.10
N ILE A 63 -14.04 -3.28 7.36
CA ILE A 63 -14.54 -2.23 8.27
C ILE A 63 -15.94 -1.77 7.86
N ASN A 64 -16.18 -1.54 6.57
CA ASN A 64 -17.49 -1.15 6.06
C ASN A 64 -18.55 -2.26 6.23
N SER A 65 -18.15 -3.52 6.12
CA SER A 65 -19.05 -4.68 6.20
C SER A 65 -19.45 -5.03 7.64
N VAL A 66 -18.48 -5.03 8.57
CA VAL A 66 -18.70 -5.51 9.96
C VAL A 66 -18.79 -4.39 10.99
N GLY A 67 -18.42 -3.16 10.62
CA GLY A 67 -18.30 -2.01 11.51
C GLY A 67 -16.95 -1.94 12.22
N GLU A 68 -16.47 -0.71 12.45
CA GLU A 68 -15.13 -0.43 13.00
C GLU A 68 -14.87 -1.13 14.33
N ALA A 69 -15.80 -1.06 15.29
CA ALA A 69 -15.61 -1.69 16.60
C ALA A 69 -15.42 -3.22 16.51
N ASN A 70 -16.17 -3.91 15.64
CA ASN A 70 -16.05 -5.35 15.45
C ASN A 70 -14.75 -5.73 14.75
N TYR A 71 -14.33 -4.92 13.75
CA TYR A 71 -13.04 -5.09 13.08
C TYR A 71 -11.88 -4.95 14.08
N LEU A 72 -11.88 -3.89 14.89
CA LEU A 72 -10.84 -3.65 15.90
C LEU A 72 -10.78 -4.75 16.96
N ALA A 73 -11.93 -5.32 17.33
CA ALA A 73 -11.97 -6.44 18.28
C ALA A 73 -11.23 -7.70 17.76
N GLN A 74 -11.13 -7.91 16.44
CA GLN A 74 -10.36 -9.01 15.84
C GLN A 74 -8.84 -8.82 15.93
N HIS A 75 -8.37 -7.60 16.20
CA HIS A 75 -6.96 -7.23 16.28
C HIS A 75 -6.43 -7.16 17.72
N LEU A 76 -7.28 -7.52 18.69
CA LEU A 76 -6.85 -7.73 20.06
C LEU A 76 -6.24 -9.13 20.18
N HIS A 77 -5.00 -9.21 20.64
CA HIS A 77 -4.33 -10.46 20.95
C HIS A 77 -4.06 -10.54 22.46
N ALA A 78 -4.11 -11.75 23.02
CA ALA A 78 -3.81 -12.03 24.43
C ALA A 78 -2.31 -12.14 24.69
#